data_AF-A0AAE1TCL9-F1
#
_entry.id   AF-A0AAE1TCL9-F1
#
_cell.length_a   1.000
_cell.length_b   1.000
_cell.length_c   1.000
_cell.angle_alpha   90.00
_cell.angle_beta   90.00
_cell.angle_gamma   90.00
#
_symmetry.space_group_name_H-M   'P 1'
#
loop_
_entity.id
_entity.type
_entity.pdbx_description
1 polymer ?
#
loop_
_entity_poly.entity_id
_entity_poly.type
_entity_poly.pdbx_seq_one_letter_code
_entity_poly.pdbx_strand_id
1 'polypeptide(L)'
;MALNNGFRSAARVLKSSDSLLSKSVCRGFHSTGVKRIGGGHGHDEPEYIHAKHMYNLDKMKNRPLKMSLAVFSVFSLGVAIPVFAVVFQQKKTASG
;
A
#
# COMPACT_ATOMS: atom_id res chain seq x y z
N MET A 1 28.50 13.82 18.41
CA MET A 1 28.94 13.16 17.16
C MET A 1 29.70 11.90 17.53
N ALA A 2 29.22 10.72 17.14
CA ALA A 2 29.70 9.44 17.63
C ALA A 2 29.80 8.40 16.50
N LEU A 3 30.97 7.75 16.48
CA LEU A 3 31.33 6.44 15.93
C LEU A 3 31.21 6.18 14.41
N ASN A 4 32.34 6.35 13.74
CA ASN A 4 32.68 5.84 12.41
C ASN A 4 33.52 4.54 12.56
N ASN A 5 33.34 3.58 11.65
CA ASN A 5 34.09 2.33 11.41
C ASN A 5 33.58 1.03 12.07
N GLY A 6 32.45 0.49 11.59
CA GLY A 6 31.92 -0.83 11.99
C GLY A 6 32.00 -1.96 10.94
N PHE A 7 32.61 -1.74 9.76
CA PHE A 7 32.42 -2.66 8.62
C PHE A 7 33.48 -3.75 8.40
N ARG A 8 34.43 -3.98 9.33
CA ARG A 8 35.49 -4.98 9.13
C ARG A 8 35.37 -6.29 9.92
N SER A 9 34.34 -6.48 10.75
CA SER A 9 34.28 -7.61 11.71
C SER A 9 33.16 -8.63 11.50
N ALA A 10 32.49 -8.68 10.34
CA ALA A 10 31.39 -9.62 10.08
C ALA A 10 31.75 -10.78 9.11
N ALA A 11 33.00 -10.88 8.65
CA ALA A 11 33.38 -11.85 7.62
C ALA A 11 33.85 -13.23 8.14
N ARG A 12 33.80 -13.48 9.46
CA ARG A 12 34.26 -14.77 10.04
C ARG A 12 33.16 -15.71 10.53
N VAL A 13 31.88 -15.35 10.39
CA VAL A 13 30.74 -16.18 10.86
C VAL A 13 30.16 -17.08 9.76
N LEU A 14 30.72 -17.07 8.55
CA LEU A 14 30.27 -17.93 7.43
C LEU A 14 31.01 -19.28 7.35
N LYS A 15 31.29 -19.91 8.49
CA LYS A 15 31.84 -21.28 8.54
C LYS A 15 31.13 -22.13 9.59
N SER A 16 29.88 -22.48 9.30
CA SER A 16 29.23 -23.69 9.81
C SER A 16 28.01 -23.97 8.95
N SER A 17 28.20 -24.83 7.95
CA SER A 17 27.11 -25.45 7.20
C SER A 17 26.50 -26.53 8.10
N ASP A 18 25.41 -26.20 8.79
CA ASP A 18 24.44 -27.20 9.19
C ASP A 18 23.12 -26.86 8.51
N SER A 19 22.66 -27.87 7.78
CA SER A 19 21.48 -27.94 6.93
C SER A 19 20.20 -27.73 7.71
N LEU A 20 19.96 -26.51 8.17
CA LEU A 20 18.62 -26.09 8.58
C LEU A 20 17.85 -25.69 7.34
N LEU A 21 17.24 -26.71 6.73
CA LEU A 21 16.00 -26.65 5.97
C LEU A 21 15.50 -25.21 5.80
N SER A 22 15.79 -24.65 4.63
CA SER A 22 15.02 -23.53 4.11
C SER A 22 13.59 -24.02 3.99
N LYS A 23 12.83 -23.93 5.09
CA LYS A 23 11.39 -23.77 5.03
C LYS A 23 11.21 -22.46 4.31
N SER A 24 11.13 -22.55 2.98
CA SER A 24 10.46 -21.57 2.16
C SER A 24 9.14 -21.32 2.85
N VAL A 25 9.07 -20.23 3.63
CA VAL A 25 7.80 -19.74 4.14
C VAL A 25 7.09 -19.28 2.89
N CYS A 26 6.33 -20.20 2.30
CA CYS A 26 5.28 -19.89 1.35
C CYS A 26 4.30 -18.98 2.11
N ARG A 27 4.58 -17.67 2.14
CA ARG A 27 3.54 -16.67 2.28
C ARG A 27 2.76 -16.75 0.98
N GLY A 28 1.96 -17.80 0.87
CA GLY A 28 0.98 -17.91 -0.19
C GLY A 28 0.18 -16.64 -0.11
N PHE A 29 0.22 -15.84 -1.17
CA PHE A 29 -0.76 -14.79 -1.37
C PHE A 29 -2.10 -15.51 -1.35
N HIS A 30 -2.77 -15.49 -0.20
CA HIS A 30 -4.13 -15.96 -0.11
C HIS A 30 -4.93 -14.94 -0.91
N SER A 31 -5.09 -15.24 -2.20
CA SER A 31 -6.07 -14.59 -3.05
C SER A 31 -7.39 -14.86 -2.34
N THR A 32 -7.84 -13.91 -1.53
CA THR A 32 -9.20 -13.95 -1.01
C THR A 32 -10.05 -13.95 -2.26
N GLY A 33 -10.62 -15.11 -2.58
CA GLY A 33 -11.28 -15.36 -3.84
C GLY A 33 -12.22 -14.21 -4.17
N VAL A 34 -12.36 -13.92 -5.47
CA VAL A 34 -13.43 -13.08 -6.01
C VAL A 34 -14.68 -13.35 -5.19
N LYS A 35 -15.11 -12.34 -4.41
CA LYS A 35 -16.40 -12.40 -3.74
C LYS A 35 -17.39 -12.50 -4.89
N ARG A 36 -18.00 -13.68 -5.07
CA ARG A 36 -19.09 -13.88 -6.03
C ARG A 36 -20.14 -12.82 -5.71
N ILE A 37 -20.22 -11.80 -6.55
CA ILE A 37 -21.32 -10.84 -6.55
C ILE A 37 -22.42 -11.56 -7.31
N GLY A 38 -23.22 -12.35 -6.60
CA GLY A 38 -24.31 -13.10 -7.21
C GLY A 38 -24.52 -14.43 -6.50
N GLY A 39 -25.61 -14.48 -5.73
CA GLY A 39 -26.16 -15.75 -5.23
C GLY A 39 -26.95 -15.58 -3.94
N GLY A 40 -28.28 -15.40 -4.06
CA GLY A 40 -29.19 -15.53 -2.92
C GLY A 40 -30.59 -14.93 -3.09
N HIS A 41 -31.39 -15.50 -3.99
CA HIS A 41 -32.87 -15.57 -3.98
C HIS A 41 -33.69 -14.28 -3.67
N GLY A 42 -34.20 -13.61 -4.71
CA GLY A 42 -35.36 -12.72 -4.61
C GLY A 42 -35.22 -11.40 -5.39
N HIS A 43 -35.73 -11.38 -6.62
CA HIS A 43 -35.82 -10.25 -7.57
C HIS A 43 -34.48 -9.70 -8.08
N ASP A 44 -34.14 -10.06 -9.32
CA ASP A 44 -33.00 -9.56 -10.11
C ASP A 44 -33.18 -8.07 -10.47
N GLU A 45 -33.13 -7.19 -9.48
CA GLU A 45 -33.00 -5.75 -9.69
C GLU A 45 -31.54 -5.37 -9.42
N PRO A 46 -30.84 -4.66 -10.34
CA PRO A 46 -29.43 -4.35 -10.15
C PRO A 46 -29.25 -3.59 -8.83
N GLU A 47 -28.37 -4.06 -7.94
CA GLU A 47 -28.06 -3.44 -6.63
C GLU A 47 -27.65 -1.95 -6.75
N TYR A 48 -27.45 -1.46 -7.98
CA TYR A 48 -27.10 -0.09 -8.33
C TYR A 48 -28.22 0.74 -8.96
N ILE A 49 -29.26 0.14 -9.57
CA ILE A 49 -30.29 0.89 -10.33
C ILE A 49 -31.53 1.20 -9.47
N HIS A 50 -31.92 0.31 -8.55
CA HIS A 50 -33.10 0.48 -7.68
C HIS A 50 -32.76 0.62 -6.18
N ALA A 51 -31.52 1.00 -5.85
CA ALA A 51 -31.11 1.18 -4.46
C ALA A 51 -31.79 2.39 -3.81
N LYS A 52 -32.30 2.22 -2.58
CA LYS A 52 -32.88 3.33 -1.78
C LYS A 52 -31.88 4.47 -1.49
N HIS A 53 -30.59 4.16 -1.46
CA HIS A 53 -29.52 5.13 -1.25
C HIS A 53 -28.54 5.09 -2.43
N MET A 54 -28.19 6.26 -2.95
CA MET A 54 -27.30 6.42 -4.11
C MET A 54 -25.90 5.85 -3.86
N TYR A 55 -25.40 5.96 -2.62
CA TYR A 55 -24.13 5.36 -2.22
C TYR A 55 -24.34 4.39 -1.06
N ASN A 56 -23.94 3.14 -1.25
CA ASN A 56 -23.93 2.15 -0.19
C ASN A 56 -22.54 2.00 0.43
N LEU A 57 -22.12 3.01 1.20
CA LEU A 57 -20.79 3.06 1.78
C LEU A 57 -20.60 1.98 2.86
N ASP A 58 -21.62 1.67 3.67
CA ASP A 58 -21.52 0.68 4.76
C ASP A 58 -21.25 -0.74 4.26
N LYS A 59 -21.72 -1.09 3.05
CA LYS A 59 -21.46 -2.40 2.43
C LYS A 59 -20.02 -2.55 1.90
N MET A 60 -19.21 -1.49 1.91
CA MET A 60 -17.84 -1.54 1.40
C MET A 60 -16.89 -2.24 2.37
N LYS A 61 -16.28 -3.35 1.93
CA LYS A 61 -15.25 -4.04 2.73
C LYS A 61 -14.04 -3.12 2.96
N ASN A 62 -13.58 -3.06 4.22
CA ASN A 62 -12.48 -2.21 4.70
C ASN A 62 -12.70 -0.71 4.43
N ARG A 63 -13.94 -0.22 4.56
CA ARG A 63 -14.29 1.19 4.35
C ARG A 63 -13.37 2.21 5.04
N PRO A 64 -13.08 2.13 6.35
CA PRO A 64 -12.30 3.18 7.01
C PRO A 64 -10.90 3.29 6.44
N LEU A 65 -10.29 2.16 6.06
CA LEU A 65 -8.97 2.13 5.44
C LEU A 65 -8.98 2.77 4.05
N LYS A 66 -10.00 2.48 3.22
CA LYS A 66 -10.10 3.04 1.87
C LYS A 66 -10.35 4.55 1.91
N MET A 67 -11.21 5.01 2.80
CA MET A 67 -11.52 6.43 2.96
C MET A 67 -10.31 7.20 3.50
N SER A 68 -9.62 6.68 4.52
CA SER A 68 -8.43 7.35 5.05
C SER A 68 -7.29 7.39 4.03
N LEU A 69 -7.06 6.30 3.30
CA LEU A 69 -6.04 6.24 2.26
C LEU A 69 -6.36 7.20 1.10
N ALA A 70 -7.64 7.30 0.70
CA ALA A 70 -8.07 8.22 -0.34
C ALA A 70 -7.90 9.68 0.09
N VAL A 71 -8.25 10.03 1.32
CA VAL A 71 -8.03 11.39 1.84
C VAL A 71 -6.54 11.70 1.92
N PHE A 72 -5.74 10.76 2.44
CA PHE A 72 -4.31 10.93 2.57
C PHE A 72 -3.61 11.11 1.22
N SER A 73 -4.02 10.36 0.18
CA SER A 73 -3.43 10.47 -1.15
C SER A 73 -3.75 11.82 -1.79
N VAL A 74 -5.00 12.27 -1.75
CA VAL A 74 -5.41 13.57 -2.30
C VAL A 74 -4.71 14.71 -1.58
N PHE A 75 -4.65 14.65 -0.25
CA PHE A 75 -3.92 15.64 0.55
C PHE A 75 -2.42 15.67 0.21
N SER A 76 -1.80 14.49 0.10
CA SER A 76 -0.37 14.38 -0.23
C SER A 76 -0.07 14.98 -1.59
N LEU A 77 -0.91 14.75 -2.60
CA LEU A 77 -0.76 15.38 -3.92
C LEU A 77 -0.93 16.90 -3.86
N GLY A 78 -1.90 17.38 -3.08
CA GLY A 78 -2.13 18.81 -2.88
C GLY A 78 -0.94 19.57 -2.29
N VAL A 79 -0.13 18.91 -1.45
CA VAL A 79 1.08 19.50 -0.86
C VAL A 79 2.35 19.20 -1.67
N ALA A 80 2.50 17.98 -2.18
CA ALA A 80 3.70 17.56 -2.87
C ALA A 80 3.91 18.31 -4.19
N ILE A 81 2.85 18.56 -4.97
CA ILE A 81 2.95 19.23 -6.27
C ILE A 81 3.50 20.67 -6.13
N PRO A 82 2.94 21.54 -5.25
CA PRO A 82 3.50 22.88 -5.03
C PRO A 82 4.95 22.88 -4.53
N VAL A 83 5.28 22.02 -3.57
CA VAL A 83 6.64 21.93 -3.02
C VAL A 83 7.63 21.53 -4.12
N PHE A 84 7.27 20.52 -4.92
CA PHE A 84 8.11 20.10 -6.04
C PHE A 84 8.30 21.22 -7.07
N ALA A 85 7.25 21.98 -7.38
CA ALA A 85 7.33 23.10 -8.31
C ALA A 85 8.29 24.20 -7.82
N VAL A 86 8.29 24.52 -6.52
CA VAL A 86 9.22 25.49 -5.94
C VAL A 86 10.66 24.96 -5.98
N VAL A 87 10.89 23.71 -5.58
CA VAL A 87 12.23 23.09 -5.65
C VAL A 87 12.75 23.07 -7.08
N PHE A 88 11.89 22.72 -8.04
CA PHE A 88 12.24 22.73 -9.45
C PHE A 88 12.64 24.12 -9.96
N GLN A 89 11.91 25.17 -9.55
CA GLN A 89 12.24 26.54 -9.89
C GLN A 89 13.57 26.99 -9.28
N GLN A 90 13.80 26.72 -7.99
CA GLN A 90 15.06 27.04 -7.32
C GLN A 90 16.25 26.34 -7.99
N LYS A 91 16.09 25.07 -8.41
CA LYS A 91 17.13 24.33 -9.14
C LYS A 91 17.46 24.97 -10.49
N LYS A 92 16.48 25.56 -11.19
CA LYS A 92 16.72 26.29 -12.45
C LYS A 92 17.41 27.64 -12.21
N THR A 93 17.10 28.34 -11.13
CA THR A 93 17.72 29.63 -10.80
C THR A 93 19.14 29.47 -10.27
N ALA A 94 19.44 28.42 -9.51
CA ALA A 94 20.75 28.17 -8.94
C ALA A 94 21.80 27.64 -9.94
N SER A 95 21.38 27.21 -11.14
CA SER A 95 22.27 26.76 -12.21
C SER A 95 22.68 27.87 -13.18
N GLY A 96 22.29 29.12 -12.90
CA GLY A 96 22.67 30.32 -13.66
C GLY A 96 23.95 30.96 -13.15
#